data_AF-A0A6I3W3D8-F1
#
_entry.id   AF-A0A6I3W3D8-F1
#
_cell.length_a   1.000
_cell.length_b   1.000
_cell.length_c   1.000
_cell.angle_alpha   90.00
_cell.angle_beta   90.00
_cell.angle_gamma   90.00
#
_symmetry.space_group_name_H-M   'P 1'
#
loop_
_entity.id
_entity.type
_entity.pdbx_description
1 polymer ?
#
loop_
_entity_poly.entity_id
_entity_poly.type
_entity_poly.pdbx_seq_one_letter_code
_entity_poly.pdbx_strand_id
1 'polypeptide(L)'
;MPARELQDQLNTLREQLEQNPPLSLEEREHLQTLMGQIDAQIKLETATQDASLADGVNLAVERFELDHPGIAGTLRNIVQTLGNIGI
;
A
#
# COMPACT_ATOMS: atom_id res chain seq x y z
N MET A 1 5.00 13.81 9.86
CA MET A 1 5.05 14.15 8.42
C MET A 1 4.51 12.97 7.65
N PRO A 2 3.62 13.18 6.66
CA PRO A 2 2.84 12.12 6.01
C PRO A 2 3.70 11.04 5.35
N ALA A 3 4.85 11.40 4.76
CA ALA A 3 5.79 10.42 4.19
C ALA A 3 6.34 9.40 5.22
N ARG A 4 6.49 9.83 6.49
CA ARG A 4 7.01 8.98 7.57
C ARG A 4 5.98 7.96 8.04
N GLU A 5 4.71 8.37 8.07
CA GLU A 5 3.57 7.49 8.36
C GLU A 5 3.40 6.45 7.25
N LEU A 6 3.51 6.86 5.98
CA LEU A 6 3.44 5.96 4.83
C LEU A 6 4.52 4.87 4.89
N GLN A 7 5.74 5.26 5.28
CA GLN A 7 6.86 4.33 5.45
C GLN A 7 6.59 3.30 6.55
N ASP A 8 5.99 3.70 7.66
CA ASP A 8 5.68 2.82 8.80
C ASP A 8 4.63 1.77 8.41
N GLN A 9 3.57 2.21 7.71
CA GLN A 9 2.52 1.34 7.20
C GLN A 9 3.07 0.38 6.13
N LEU A 10 3.99 0.83 5.28
CA LEU A 10 4.64 -0.03 4.29
C LEU A 10 5.55 -1.09 4.93
N ASN A 11 6.21 -0.76 6.04
CA ASN A 11 6.94 -1.76 6.83
C ASN A 11 5.97 -2.78 7.44
N THR A 12 4.88 -2.31 8.06
CA THR A 12 3.84 -3.19 8.61
C THR A 12 3.29 -4.15 7.54
N LEU A 13 3.02 -3.64 6.34
CA LEU A 13 2.56 -4.46 5.22
C LEU A 13 3.61 -5.51 4.82
N ARG A 14 4.89 -5.13 4.76
CA ARG A 14 5.99 -6.06 4.49
C ARG A 14 6.07 -7.16 5.54
N GLU A 15 6.02 -6.81 6.82
CA GLU A 15 6.05 -7.77 7.92
C GLU A 15 4.86 -8.75 7.81
N GLN A 16 3.66 -8.26 7.49
CA GLN A 16 2.50 -9.11 7.26
C GLN A 16 2.70 -10.07 6.10
N LEU A 17 3.33 -9.64 5.00
CA LEU A 17 3.67 -10.53 3.87
C LEU A 17 4.79 -11.53 4.20
N GLU A 18 5.72 -11.19 5.09
CA GLU A 18 6.77 -12.09 5.58
C GLU A 18 6.21 -13.21 6.46
N GLN A 19 5.08 -12.97 7.15
CA GLN A 19 4.34 -14.03 7.85
C GLN A 19 3.75 -15.10 6.91
N ASN A 20 3.95 -14.98 5.58
CA ASN A 20 3.38 -15.86 4.55
C ASN A 20 1.89 -16.16 4.78
N PRO A 21 1.03 -15.14 4.82
CA PRO A 21 -0.41 -15.35 4.79
C PRO A 21 -0.77 -16.14 3.51
N PRO A 22 -1.92 -16.84 3.51
CA PRO A 22 -2.34 -17.68 2.38
C PRO A 22 -2.83 -16.80 1.20
N LEU A 23 -1.91 -16.03 0.61
CA LEU A 23 -2.11 -15.20 -0.56
C LEU A 23 -1.81 -16.01 -1.82
N SER A 24 -2.57 -15.77 -2.88
CA SER A 24 -2.25 -16.27 -4.22
C SER A 24 -0.98 -15.60 -4.75
N LEU A 25 -0.32 -16.25 -5.72
CA LEU A 25 0.89 -15.69 -6.34
C LEU A 25 0.62 -14.30 -6.94
N GLU A 26 -0.51 -14.17 -7.65
CA GLU A 26 -0.95 -12.91 -8.27
C GLU A 26 -1.17 -11.80 -7.23
N GLU A 27 -1.78 -12.13 -6.09
CA GLU A 27 -2.02 -11.18 -5.00
C GLU A 27 -0.71 -10.70 -4.40
N ARG A 28 0.24 -11.61 -4.20
CA ARG A 28 1.56 -11.31 -3.67
C ARG A 28 2.36 -10.42 -4.63
N GLU A 29 2.35 -10.74 -5.92
CA GLU A 29 3.02 -9.92 -6.94
C GLU A 29 2.38 -8.53 -7.06
N HIS A 30 1.05 -8.45 -7.00
CA HIS A 30 0.33 -7.18 -7.02
C HIS A 30 0.69 -6.32 -5.80
N LEU A 31 0.71 -6.89 -4.60
CA LEU A 31 1.12 -6.20 -3.38
C LEU A 31 2.58 -5.74 -3.45
N GLN A 32 3.49 -6.58 -3.94
CA GLN A 32 4.90 -6.21 -4.13
C GLN A 32 5.07 -5.05 -5.11
N THR A 33 4.28 -5.04 -6.19
CA THR A 33 4.27 -3.95 -7.16
C THR A 33 3.81 -2.65 -6.51
N LEU A 34 2.68 -2.68 -5.79
CA LEU A 34 2.16 -1.50 -5.06
C LEU A 34 3.18 -0.98 -4.04
N MET A 35 3.79 -1.87 -3.25
CA MET A 35 4.84 -1.49 -2.30
C MET A 35 6.04 -0.81 -2.99
N GLY A 36 6.46 -1.31 -4.16
CA GLY A 36 7.53 -0.68 -4.93
C GLY A 36 7.17 0.73 -5.41
N GLN A 37 5.93 0.92 -5.89
CA GLN A 37 5.44 2.23 -6.32
C GLN A 37 5.33 3.21 -5.15
N ILE A 38 4.81 2.77 -4.01
CA ILE A 38 4.72 3.58 -2.79
C ILE A 38 6.12 3.97 -2.28
N ASP A 39 7.08 3.04 -2.24
CA ASP A 39 8.45 3.32 -1.81
C ASP A 39 9.15 4.33 -2.75
N ALA A 40 8.96 4.18 -4.07
CA ALA A 40 9.43 5.16 -5.04
C ALA A 40 8.82 6.53 -4.75
N GLN A 41 7.54 6.59 -4.39
CA GLN A 41 6.86 7.85 -4.11
C GLN A 41 7.32 8.52 -2.81
N ILE A 42 7.64 7.75 -1.78
CA ILE A 42 8.27 8.25 -0.55
C ILE A 42 9.63 8.87 -0.87
N LYS A 43 10.44 8.20 -1.70
CA LYS A 43 11.79 8.65 -2.08
C LYS A 43 11.79 9.86 -3.02
N LEU A 44 10.78 9.98 -3.87
CA LEU A 44 10.63 11.07 -4.82
C LEU A 44 10.04 12.34 -4.20
N GLU A 45 9.77 12.36 -2.88
CA GLU A 45 9.20 13.51 -2.16
C GLU A 45 8.07 14.19 -2.95
N THR A 46 7.11 13.40 -3.44
CA THR A 46 5.84 13.89 -4.04
C THR A 46 5.95 14.56 -5.43
N ALA A 47 7.07 14.42 -6.16
CA ALA A 47 7.23 15.10 -7.45
C ALA A 47 6.36 14.55 -8.61
N THR A 48 5.70 13.39 -8.45
CA THR A 48 4.80 12.84 -9.49
C THR A 48 3.51 12.37 -8.84
N GLN A 49 2.44 13.14 -8.99
CA GLN A 49 1.10 12.73 -8.56
C GLN A 49 0.65 11.55 -9.41
N ASP A 50 0.98 10.34 -8.95
CA ASP A 50 0.50 9.12 -9.58
C ASP A 50 -0.89 8.83 -9.03
N ALA A 51 -1.90 9.53 -9.56
CA ALA A 51 -3.30 9.32 -9.17
C ALA A 51 -3.74 7.85 -9.35
N SER A 52 -3.04 7.12 -10.23
CA SER A 52 -3.22 5.69 -10.44
C SER A 52 -2.71 4.84 -9.27
N LEU A 53 -1.78 5.34 -8.45
CA LEU A 53 -1.30 4.64 -7.26
C LEU A 53 -2.39 4.57 -6.18
N ALA A 54 -3.03 5.69 -5.88
CA ALA A 54 -4.11 5.73 -4.89
C ALA A 54 -5.28 4.83 -5.31
N ASP A 55 -5.65 4.84 -6.60
CA ASP A 55 -6.67 3.97 -7.17
C ASP A 55 -6.29 2.48 -7.08
N GLY A 56 -5.04 2.13 -7.45
CA GLY A 56 -4.54 0.76 -7.37
C GLY A 56 -4.47 0.21 -5.93
N VAL A 57 -4.09 1.05 -4.96
CA VAL A 57 -4.13 0.69 -3.54
C VAL A 57 -5.58 0.54 -3.08
N ASN A 58 -6.51 1.41 -3.51
CA ASN A 58 -7.92 1.31 -3.14
C ASN A 58 -8.57 0.03 -3.67
N LEU A 59 -8.29 -0.35 -4.92
CA LEU A 59 -8.75 -1.61 -5.50
C LEU A 59 -8.18 -2.82 -4.73
N ALA A 60 -6.93 -2.74 -4.27
CA ALA A 60 -6.35 -3.77 -3.42
C ALA A 60 -7.09 -3.85 -2.08
N VAL A 61 -7.43 -2.72 -1.43
CA VAL A 61 -8.25 -2.71 -0.20
C VAL A 61 -9.54 -3.49 -0.42
N GLU A 62 -10.30 -3.19 -1.47
CA GLU A 62 -11.59 -3.84 -1.76
C GLU A 62 -11.43 -5.36 -1.96
N ARG A 63 -10.36 -5.79 -2.63
CA ARG A 63 -10.06 -7.21 -2.83
C ARG A 63 -9.67 -7.92 -1.53
N PHE A 64 -8.82 -7.29 -0.73
CA PHE A 64 -8.29 -7.87 0.49
C PHE A 64 -9.25 -7.74 1.68
N GLU A 65 -10.27 -6.88 1.65
CA GLU A 65 -11.15 -6.64 2.80
C GLU A 65 -11.94 -7.90 3.22
N LEU A 66 -12.25 -8.78 2.26
CA LEU A 66 -12.98 -10.02 2.52
C LEU A 66 -12.09 -11.17 3.00
N ASP A 67 -10.92 -11.35 2.38
CA ASP A 67 -10.04 -12.51 2.61
C ASP A 67 -8.91 -12.21 3.62
N HIS A 68 -8.45 -10.96 3.65
CA HIS A 68 -7.28 -10.51 4.42
C HIS A 68 -7.52 -9.15 5.12
N PRO A 69 -8.40 -9.10 6.15
CA PRO A 69 -8.79 -7.83 6.78
C PRO A 69 -7.61 -7.06 7.41
N GLY A 70 -6.55 -7.74 7.85
CA GLY A 70 -5.33 -7.09 8.36
C GLY A 70 -4.53 -6.35 7.28
N ILE A 71 -4.41 -6.97 6.09
CA ILE A 71 -3.74 -6.37 4.93
C ILE A 71 -4.57 -5.20 4.41
N ALA A 72 -5.88 -5.40 4.26
CA ALA A 72 -6.81 -4.34 3.84
C ALA A 72 -6.78 -3.13 4.79
N GLY A 73 -6.72 -3.36 6.10
CA GLY A 73 -6.56 -2.29 7.09
C GLY A 73 -5.28 -1.49 6.87
N THR A 74 -4.17 -2.16 6.60
CA THR A 74 -2.88 -1.50 6.33
C THR A 74 -2.93 -0.69 5.04
N LEU A 75 -3.46 -1.27 3.94
CA LEU A 75 -3.63 -0.60 2.66
C LEU A 75 -4.56 0.62 2.74
N ARG A 76 -5.62 0.56 3.57
CA ARG A 76 -6.56 1.67 3.76
C ARG A 76 -5.91 2.87 4.43
N ASN A 77 -5.04 2.63 5.41
CA ASN A 77 -4.23 3.69 6.01
C ASN A 77 -3.29 4.30 4.94
N ILE A 78 -2.73 3.47 4.06
CA ILE A 78 -1.81 3.94 3.01
C ILE A 78 -2.56 4.86 2.06
N VAL A 79 -3.75 4.48 1.59
CA VAL A 79 -4.61 5.30 0.73
C VAL A 79 -5.01 6.61 1.40
N GLN A 80 -5.36 6.58 2.69
CA GLN A 80 -5.66 7.82 3.43
C GLN A 80 -4.44 8.71 3.49
N THR A 81 -3.27 8.15 3.76
CA THR A 81 -2.03 8.91 3.85
C THR A 81 -1.70 9.53 2.50
N LEU A 82 -1.80 8.77 1.39
CA LEU A 82 -1.64 9.25 0.02
C LEU A 82 -2.59 10.42 -0.29
N GLY A 83 -3.88 10.29 0.03
CA GLY A 83 -4.86 11.36 -0.15
C GLY A 83 -4.55 12.61 0.67
N ASN A 84 -4.00 12.45 1.89
CA ASN A 84 -3.55 13.58 2.71
C ASN A 84 -2.33 14.31 2.11
N ILE A 85 -1.53 13.66 1.24
CA ILE A 85 -0.42 14.29 0.51
C ILE A 85 -0.91 14.94 -0.81
N GLY A 86 -2.21 14.83 -1.13
CA GLY A 86 -2.81 15.36 -2.34
C GLY A 86 -2.59 14.47 -3.57
N ILE A 87 -2.56 13.15 -3.37
CA ILE A 87 -2.41 12.10 -4.38
C ILE A 87 -3.72 11.34 -4.53
#